data_AF-A0AAV8ZUV7-F1
#
_entry.id   AF-A0AAV8ZUV7-F1
#
_cell.length_a   1.000
_cell.length_b   1.000
_cell.length_c   1.000
_cell.angle_alpha   90.00
_cell.angle_beta   90.00
_cell.angle_gamma   90.00
#
_symmetry.space_group_name_H-M   'P 1'
#
loop_
_entity.id
_entity.type
_entity.pdbx_description
1 polymer ?
#
loop_
_entity_poly.entity_id
_entity_poly.type
_entity_poly.pdbx_seq_one_letter_code
_entity_poly.pdbx_strand_id
1 'polypeptide(L)'
;MESEAEDDPQNHVTLAQKLSSRGNIESGKSAIRLSELGPRLTLQLIKIEDGLLDGEVLYHDLIQKTEQEREEIKKRREIKKLNVKEKKEKIQEANKRAKEKTKQEQKERTLKGMQKGKSETDIQMKRASQEANENALVMEDEMIENII
;
A
#
# COMPACT_ATOMS: atom_id res chain seq x y z
N MET A 1 -12.56 19.69 -51.93
CA MET A 1 -11.72 20.79 -52.44
C MET A 1 -10.78 21.12 -51.30
N GLU A 2 -9.59 20.53 -51.35
CA GLU A 2 -8.54 20.68 -50.34
C GLU A 2 -7.95 22.08 -50.57
N SER A 3 -8.18 23.00 -49.64
CA SER A 3 -7.73 24.39 -49.75
C SER A 3 -6.20 24.40 -49.78
N GLU A 4 -5.62 24.90 -50.87
CA GLU A 4 -4.22 25.36 -50.88
C GLU A 4 -4.06 26.35 -49.71
N ALA A 5 -3.31 25.96 -48.70
CA ALA A 5 -2.94 26.85 -47.60
C ALA A 5 -1.83 27.76 -48.11
N GLU A 6 -2.14 29.04 -48.27
CA GLU A 6 -1.16 30.08 -48.62
C GLU A 6 0.04 30.04 -47.68
N ASP A 7 1.24 30.29 -48.23
CA ASP A 7 2.49 30.36 -47.50
C ASP A 7 2.55 31.66 -46.67
N ASP A 8 1.82 31.67 -45.55
CA ASP A 8 1.73 32.83 -44.66
C ASP A 8 3.10 33.12 -44.01
N PRO A 9 3.70 34.31 -44.23
CA PRO A 9 4.95 34.70 -43.60
C PRO A 9 4.90 34.68 -42.06
N GLN A 10 3.70 34.74 -41.45
CA GLN A 10 3.54 34.64 -40.00
C GLN A 10 3.85 33.25 -39.44
N ASN A 11 3.82 32.21 -40.29
CA ASN A 11 4.16 30.84 -39.92
C ASN A 11 5.68 30.55 -40.02
N HIS A 12 6.49 31.55 -40.37
CA HIS A 12 7.92 31.42 -40.49
C HIS A 12 8.64 31.89 -39.22
N VAL A 13 9.53 31.05 -38.70
CA VAL A 13 10.35 31.35 -37.53
C VAL A 13 11.84 31.25 -37.90
N THR A 14 12.63 32.23 -37.46
CA THR A 14 14.09 32.21 -37.62
C THR A 14 14.72 31.52 -36.42
N LEU A 15 15.55 30.51 -36.68
CA LEU A 15 16.21 29.75 -35.62
C LEU A 15 17.38 30.53 -35.02
N ALA A 16 17.33 30.78 -33.71
CA ALA A 16 18.38 31.50 -33.00
C ALA A 16 19.63 30.67 -32.71
N GLN A 17 19.56 29.34 -32.81
CA GLN A 17 20.65 28.43 -32.47
C GLN A 17 20.71 27.23 -33.43
N LYS A 18 21.90 26.64 -33.58
CA LYS A 18 22.10 25.40 -34.34
C LYS A 18 21.58 24.20 -33.54
N LEU A 19 20.63 23.46 -34.09
CA LEU A 19 20.15 22.20 -33.51
C LEU A 19 20.68 21.01 -34.31
N SER A 20 20.82 19.85 -33.67
CA SER A 20 21.43 18.65 -34.27
C SER A 20 20.57 17.94 -35.32
N SER A 21 19.32 18.36 -35.50
CA SER A 21 18.39 17.83 -36.49
C SER A 21 18.68 18.37 -37.91
N ARG A 22 18.44 17.55 -38.93
CA ARG A 22 18.66 17.90 -40.33
C ARG A 22 17.79 19.10 -40.75
N GLY A 23 18.41 20.13 -41.33
CA GLY A 23 17.72 21.33 -41.83
C GLY A 23 17.58 22.47 -40.81
N ASN A 24 18.02 22.28 -39.56
CA ASN A 24 17.85 23.24 -38.47
C ASN A 24 19.11 24.11 -38.29
N ILE A 25 19.36 24.97 -39.28
CA ILE A 25 20.54 25.82 -39.38
C ILE A 25 20.31 27.12 -38.58
N GLU A 26 21.35 27.58 -37.88
CA GLU A 26 21.36 28.88 -37.21
C GLU A 26 21.07 30.00 -38.21
N SER A 27 20.18 30.92 -37.85
CA SER A 27 19.64 31.98 -38.73
C SER A 27 18.86 31.50 -39.96
N GLY A 28 18.58 30.19 -40.07
CA GLY A 28 17.69 29.62 -41.09
C GLY A 28 16.23 29.94 -40.80
N LYS A 29 15.43 30.15 -41.85
CA LYS A 29 13.97 30.31 -41.77
C LYS A 29 13.29 28.94 -41.90
N SER A 30 12.41 28.62 -40.97
CA SER A 30 11.61 27.39 -40.98
C SER A 30 10.13 27.72 -40.89
N ALA A 31 9.30 27.03 -41.68
CA ALA A 31 7.85 27.16 -41.64
C ALA A 31 7.23 26.13 -40.67
N ILE A 32 6.34 26.58 -39.78
CA ILE A 32 5.62 25.73 -38.82
C ILE A 32 4.18 25.58 -39.28
N ARG A 33 3.69 24.34 -39.33
CA ARG A 33 2.27 24.04 -39.59
C ARG A 33 1.69 23.39 -38.34
N LEU A 34 0.56 23.91 -37.89
CA LEU A 34 -0.22 23.32 -36.82
C LEU A 34 -1.39 22.57 -37.43
N SER A 35 -1.54 21.30 -37.06
CA SER A 35 -2.76 20.53 -37.29
C SER A 35 -3.46 20.34 -35.96
N GLU A 36 -4.79 20.44 -35.97
CA GLU A 36 -5.56 20.19 -34.77
C GLU A 36 -5.66 18.71 -34.50
N LEU A 37 -5.32 18.34 -33.27
CA LEU A 37 -5.45 16.97 -32.80
C LEU A 37 -6.36 16.95 -31.58
N GLY A 38 -7.52 16.31 -31.74
CA GLY A 38 -8.47 16.09 -30.65
C GLY A 38 -9.50 17.20 -30.46
N PRO A 39 -10.37 17.04 -29.45
CA PRO A 39 -11.48 17.95 -29.21
C PRO A 39 -11.02 19.27 -28.60
N ARG A 40 -11.66 20.36 -29.01
CA ARG A 40 -11.49 21.68 -28.39
C ARG A 40 -12.39 21.80 -27.16
N LEU A 41 -11.85 22.30 -26.06
CA LEU A 41 -12.61 22.56 -24.83
C LEU A 41 -12.70 24.06 -24.56
N THR A 42 -13.87 24.50 -24.09
CA THR A 42 -14.07 25.81 -23.48
C THR A 42 -14.57 25.57 -22.07
N LEU A 43 -13.88 26.10 -21.07
CA LEU A 43 -14.16 25.85 -19.65
C LEU A 43 -14.62 27.14 -18.98
N GLN A 44 -15.54 27.01 -18.01
CA GLN A 44 -16.00 28.10 -17.14
C GLN A 44 -15.73 27.75 -15.67
N LEU A 45 -15.25 28.74 -14.92
CA LEU A 45 -15.02 28.60 -13.48
C LEU A 45 -16.35 28.63 -12.73
N ILE A 46 -16.71 27.53 -12.06
CA ILE A 46 -17.96 27.45 -11.26
C ILE A 46 -17.68 27.50 -9.76
N LYS A 47 -16.62 26.84 -9.30
CA LYS A 47 -16.34 26.64 -7.87
C LYS A 47 -14.86 26.48 -7.61
N ILE A 48 -14.38 27.08 -6.51
CA ILE A 48 -13.03 26.87 -5.97
C ILE A 48 -13.16 26.22 -4.60
N GLU A 49 -12.50 25.08 -4.43
CA GLU A 49 -12.36 24.38 -3.16
C GLU A 49 -10.90 24.36 -2.71
N ASP A 50 -10.67 24.47 -1.41
CA ASP A 50 -9.36 24.23 -0.82
C ASP A 50 -9.02 22.72 -0.84
N GLY A 51 -7.76 22.37 -1.05
CA GLY A 51 -7.29 20.98 -1.02
C GLY A 51 -7.84 20.07 -2.13
N LEU A 52 -7.84 18.76 -1.84
CA LEU A 52 -8.23 17.72 -2.79
C LEU A 52 -9.57 17.12 -2.41
N LEU A 53 -10.61 17.49 -3.17
CA LEU A 53 -11.99 16.98 -3.08
C LEU A 53 -12.63 17.17 -1.69
N ASP A 54 -13.80 17.82 -1.61
CA ASP A 54 -14.56 18.07 -0.37
C ASP A 54 -13.94 19.08 0.62
N GLY A 55 -13.03 19.94 0.16
CA GLY A 55 -12.47 21.00 1.00
C GLY A 55 -13.29 22.29 1.03
N GLU A 56 -12.78 23.29 1.75
CA GLU A 56 -13.52 24.54 2.02
C GLU A 56 -13.85 25.29 0.73
N VAL A 57 -15.11 25.70 0.58
CA VAL A 57 -15.53 26.42 -0.64
C VAL A 57 -15.11 27.88 -0.50
N LEU A 58 -14.14 28.28 -1.31
CA LEU A 58 -13.60 29.63 -1.34
C LEU A 58 -14.42 30.54 -2.25
N TYR A 59 -14.88 29.99 -3.38
CA TYR A 59 -15.66 30.71 -4.38
C TYR A 59 -16.72 29.79 -4.99
N HIS A 60 -17.88 30.34 -5.31
CA HIS A 60 -18.90 29.68 -6.11
C HIS A 60 -19.73 30.70 -6.89
N ASP A 61 -19.84 30.51 -8.19
CA ASP A 61 -20.44 31.47 -9.12
C ASP A 61 -21.97 31.55 -8.97
N LEU A 62 -22.62 30.38 -8.92
CA LEU A 62 -24.09 30.29 -8.90
C LEU A 62 -24.74 30.31 -7.50
N ILE A 63 -23.99 29.94 -6.46
CA ILE A 63 -24.54 29.68 -5.12
C ILE A 63 -23.67 30.40 -4.10
N GLN A 64 -24.19 31.48 -3.55
CA GLN A 64 -23.53 32.18 -2.44
C GLN A 64 -24.18 31.76 -1.13
N LYS A 65 -23.35 31.25 -0.22
CA LYS A 65 -23.76 30.91 1.15
C LYS A 65 -23.47 32.07 2.07
N THR A 66 -24.36 32.30 3.02
CA THR A 66 -24.13 33.27 4.09
C THR A 66 -22.98 32.81 4.99
N GLU A 67 -22.32 33.74 5.67
CA GLU A 67 -21.17 33.41 6.52
C GLU A 67 -21.53 32.41 7.64
N GLN A 68 -22.74 32.51 8.19
CA GLN A 68 -23.25 31.57 9.18
C GLN A 68 -23.33 30.13 8.64
N GLU A 69 -23.87 29.95 7.44
CA GLU A 69 -23.92 28.63 6.79
C GLU A 69 -22.52 28.08 6.49
N ARG A 70 -21.57 28.96 6.13
CA ARG A 70 -20.17 28.56 5.89
C ARG A 70 -19.52 28.04 7.17
N GLU A 71 -19.70 28.73 8.28
CA GLU A 71 -19.22 28.29 9.59
C GLU A 71 -19.86 26.96 10.03
N GLU A 72 -21.17 26.79 9.84
CA GLU A 72 -21.85 25.54 10.17
C GLU A 72 -21.32 24.36 9.36
N ILE A 73 -21.07 24.56 8.07
CA ILE A 73 -20.48 23.55 7.19
C ILE A 73 -19.07 23.20 7.67
N LYS A 74 -18.28 24.22 8.06
CA LYS A 74 -16.93 24.03 8.59
C LYS A 74 -16.95 23.20 9.88
N LYS A 75 -17.77 23.57 10.86
CA LYS A 75 -17.96 22.82 12.11
C LYS A 75 -18.39 21.38 11.85
N ARG A 76 -19.37 21.17 10.96
CA ARG A 76 -19.85 19.83 10.57
C ARG A 76 -18.73 18.97 9.99
N ARG A 77 -17.85 19.55 9.16
CA ARG A 77 -16.70 18.82 8.60
C ARG A 77 -15.66 18.48 9.64
N GLU A 78 -15.36 19.39 10.56
CA GLU A 78 -14.42 19.14 11.65
C GLU A 78 -14.91 17.99 12.53
N ILE A 79 -16.19 18.00 12.92
CA ILE A 79 -16.82 16.91 13.68
C ILE A 79 -16.73 15.59 12.89
N LYS A 80 -17.02 15.60 11.59
CA LYS A 80 -16.90 14.39 10.75
C LYS A 80 -15.46 13.88 10.70
N LYS A 81 -14.46 14.76 10.59
CA LYS A 81 -13.03 14.40 10.60
C LYS A 81 -12.63 13.75 11.92
N LEU A 82 -13.04 14.33 13.05
CA LEU A 82 -12.80 13.78 14.39
C LEU A 82 -13.42 12.39 14.55
N ASN A 83 -14.70 12.24 14.20
CA ASN A 83 -15.40 10.96 14.27
C ASN A 83 -14.73 9.86 13.42
N VAL A 84 -14.26 10.20 12.22
CA VAL A 84 -13.53 9.25 11.36
C VAL A 84 -12.19 8.86 11.99
N LYS A 85 -11.47 9.82 12.58
CA LYS A 85 -10.20 9.57 13.27
C LYS A 85 -10.40 8.61 14.45
N GLU A 86 -11.36 8.87 15.32
CA GLU A 86 -11.68 8.00 16.45
C GLU A 86 -12.07 6.59 16.02
N LYS A 87 -12.89 6.45 14.96
CA LYS A 87 -13.26 5.13 14.43
C LYS A 87 -12.03 4.36 13.95
N LYS A 88 -11.11 5.03 13.24
CA LYS A 88 -9.86 4.42 12.78
C LYS A 88 -9.00 3.96 13.95
N GLU A 89 -8.86 4.78 15.00
CA GLU A 89 -8.09 4.44 16.20
C GLU A 89 -8.69 3.23 16.93
N LYS A 90 -10.01 3.19 17.13
CA LYS A 90 -10.70 2.03 17.74
C LYS A 90 -10.50 0.75 16.96
N ILE A 91 -10.63 0.80 15.62
CA ILE A 91 -10.39 -0.36 14.75
C ILE A 91 -8.94 -0.81 14.85
N GLN A 92 -7.99 0.13 14.85
CA GLN A 92 -6.57 -0.18 14.94
C GLN A 92 -6.21 -0.83 16.27
N GLU A 93 -6.75 -0.33 17.38
CA GLU A 93 -6.54 -0.91 18.71
C GLU A 93 -7.14 -2.31 18.82
N ALA A 94 -8.37 -2.51 18.32
CA ALA A 94 -9.01 -3.83 18.28
C ALA A 94 -8.18 -4.84 17.47
N ASN A 95 -7.67 -4.42 16.31
CA ASN A 95 -6.81 -5.26 15.46
C ASN A 95 -5.48 -5.61 16.15
N LYS A 96 -4.86 -4.65 16.85
CA LYS A 96 -3.63 -4.91 17.63
C LYS A 96 -3.89 -5.92 18.75
N ARG A 97 -4.96 -5.73 19.55
CA ARG A 97 -5.34 -6.65 20.63
C ARG A 97 -5.65 -8.05 20.11
N ALA A 98 -6.38 -8.17 19.01
CA ALA A 98 -6.65 -9.46 18.38
C ALA A 98 -5.36 -10.15 17.91
N LYS A 99 -4.43 -9.39 17.33
CA LYS A 99 -3.12 -9.91 16.90
C LYS A 99 -2.24 -10.32 18.08
N GLU A 100 -2.30 -9.62 19.21
CA GLU A 100 -1.58 -9.99 20.42
C GLU A 100 -2.13 -11.25 21.08
N LYS A 101 -3.46 -11.37 21.22
CA LYS A 101 -4.11 -12.57 21.76
C LYS A 101 -3.78 -13.81 20.93
N THR A 102 -3.95 -13.72 19.61
CA THR A 102 -3.61 -14.82 18.71
C THR A 102 -2.13 -15.18 18.77
N LYS A 103 -1.22 -14.20 18.91
CA LYS A 103 0.21 -14.45 19.11
C LYS A 103 0.49 -15.14 20.45
N GLN A 104 -0.18 -14.76 21.53
CA GLN A 104 -0.05 -15.41 22.84
C GLN A 104 -0.59 -16.84 22.81
N GLU A 105 -1.78 -17.06 22.26
CA GLU A 105 -2.37 -18.39 22.09
C GLU A 105 -1.49 -19.30 21.23
N GLN A 106 -0.90 -18.79 20.15
CA GLN A 106 0.05 -19.54 19.34
C GLN A 106 1.31 -19.91 20.12
N LYS A 107 1.91 -18.95 20.85
CA LYS A 107 3.08 -19.23 21.71
C LYS A 107 2.77 -20.32 22.73
N GLU A 108 1.63 -20.25 23.39
CA GLU A 108 1.19 -21.25 24.37
C GLU A 108 0.97 -22.62 23.72
N ARG A 109 0.33 -22.67 22.55
CA ARG A 109 0.15 -23.93 21.79
C ARG A 109 1.49 -24.55 21.41
N THR A 110 2.44 -23.75 20.91
CA THR A 110 3.78 -24.22 20.56
C THR A 110 4.55 -24.72 21.78
N LEU A 111 4.52 -24.00 22.91
CA LEU A 111 5.15 -24.41 24.17
C LEU A 111 4.58 -25.73 24.69
N LYS A 112 3.25 -25.87 24.70
CA LYS A 112 2.57 -27.12 25.09
C LYS A 112 2.92 -28.28 24.17
N GLY A 113 3.01 -28.04 22.86
CA GLY A 113 3.45 -29.04 21.88
C GLY A 113 4.89 -29.51 22.13
N MET A 114 5.82 -28.59 22.38
CA MET A 114 7.22 -28.93 22.68
C MET A 114 7.37 -29.68 24.01
N GLN A 115 6.61 -29.32 25.05
CA GLN A 115 6.65 -30.02 26.34
C GLN A 115 6.10 -31.45 26.22
N LYS A 116 4.99 -31.65 25.50
CA LYS A 116 4.44 -32.99 25.25
C LYS A 116 5.43 -33.86 24.47
N GLY A 117 6.01 -33.33 23.40
CA GLY A 117 7.02 -34.06 22.62
C GLY A 117 8.23 -34.46 23.45
N LYS A 118 8.76 -33.56 24.31
CA LYS A 118 9.85 -33.90 25.24
C LYS A 118 9.46 -34.97 26.25
N SER A 119 8.26 -34.88 26.84
CA SER A 119 7.80 -35.89 27.80
C SER A 119 7.62 -37.26 27.13
N GLU A 120 7.11 -37.31 25.90
CA GLU A 120 6.96 -38.57 25.15
C GLU A 120 8.32 -39.18 24.78
N THR A 121 9.30 -38.35 24.35
CA THR A 121 10.66 -38.82 24.05
C THR A 121 11.40 -39.29 25.30
N ASP A 122 11.23 -38.60 26.43
CA ASP A 122 11.86 -38.97 27.71
C ASP A 122 11.27 -40.29 28.24
N ILE A 123 9.96 -40.49 28.09
CA ILE A 123 9.28 -41.75 28.43
C ILE A 123 9.78 -42.89 27.52
N GLN A 124 9.90 -42.65 26.21
CA GLN A 124 10.43 -43.65 25.28
C GLN A 124 11.90 -44.01 25.57
N MET A 125 12.76 -43.04 25.86
CA MET A 125 14.15 -43.30 26.24
C MET A 125 14.25 -44.10 27.53
N LYS A 126 13.46 -43.77 28.57
CA LYS A 126 13.42 -44.55 29.81
C LYS A 126 12.99 -46.00 29.57
N ARG A 127 11.98 -46.20 28.73
CA ARG A 127 11.48 -47.54 28.40
C ARG A 127 12.53 -48.36 27.66
N ALA A 128 13.19 -47.77 26.65
CA ALA A 128 14.28 -48.41 25.92
C ALA A 128 15.48 -48.75 26.83
N SER A 129 15.82 -47.88 27.78
CA SER A 129 16.89 -48.17 28.76
C SER A 129 16.52 -49.30 29.73
N GLN A 130 15.25 -49.38 30.16
CA GLN A 130 14.78 -50.50 30.99
C GLN A 130 14.80 -51.82 30.24
N GLU A 131 14.30 -51.83 29.00
CA GLU A 131 14.33 -53.02 28.13
C GLU A 131 15.77 -53.48 27.82
N ALA A 132 16.71 -52.55 27.61
CA ALA A 132 18.12 -52.88 27.43
C ALA A 132 18.75 -53.49 28.70
N ASN A 133 18.36 -53.00 29.87
CA ASN A 133 18.89 -53.48 31.14
C ASN A 133 18.31 -54.85 31.54
N GLU A 134 17.01 -55.07 31.29
CA GLU A 134 16.40 -56.40 31.43
C GLU A 134 17.02 -57.42 30.47
N ASN A 135 17.22 -57.06 29.19
CA ASN A 135 17.89 -57.95 28.24
C ASN A 135 19.35 -58.26 28.64
N ALA A 136 20.08 -57.29 29.20
CA ALA A 136 21.43 -57.52 29.70
C ALA A 136 21.46 -58.48 30.90
N LEU A 137 20.51 -58.35 31.84
CA LEU A 137 20.35 -59.26 32.98
C LEU A 137 20.01 -60.69 32.53
N VAL A 138 19.11 -60.84 31.55
CA VAL A 138 18.75 -62.15 30.98
C VAL A 138 19.95 -62.81 30.29
N MET A 139 20.77 -62.03 29.57
CA MET A 139 21.99 -62.54 28.95
C MET A 139 23.09 -62.90 29.96
N GLU A 140 23.19 -62.18 31.08
CA GLU A 140 24.11 -62.54 32.17
C GLU A 140 23.66 -63.84 32.86
N ASP A 141 22.37 -63.99 33.14
CA ASP A 141 21.81 -65.23 33.72
C ASP A 141 21.96 -66.43 32.76
N GLU A 142 21.71 -66.27 31.46
CA GLU A 142 21.93 -67.31 30.45
C GLU A 142 23.42 -67.66 30.26
N MET A 143 24.35 -66.72 30.49
CA MET A 143 25.79 -67.00 30.48
C MET A 143 26.25 -67.72 31.74
N ILE A 144 25.64 -67.44 32.90
CA ILE A 144 25.94 -68.12 34.17
C ILE A 144 25.41 -69.57 34.14
N GLU A 145 24.23 -69.82 33.58
CA GLU A 145 23.67 -71.17 33.42
C GLU A 145 24.48 -72.06 32.46
N ASN A 146 25.23 -71.48 31.52
CA ASN A 146 26.06 -72.23 30.56
C ASN A 146 27.51 -72.51 31.05
N ILE A 147 27.88 -72.10 32.26
CA ILE A 147 29.24 -72.26 32.83
C ILE A 147 29.29 -73.31 33.98
N ILE A 148 28.15 -73.87 34.40
CA ILE A 148 28.05 -74.97 35.40
C ILE A 148 27.76 -76.29 34.67
#